data_AF-A8LVL8-F1
#
_entry.id   AF-A8LVL8-F1
#
_cell.length_a   1.000
_cell.length_b   1.000
_cell.length_c   1.000
_cell.angle_alpha   90.00
_cell.angle_beta   90.00
_cell.angle_gamma   90.00
#
_symmetry.space_group_name_H-M   'P 1'
#
loop_
_entity.id
_entity.type
_entity.pdbx_description
1 polymer ?
#
loop_
_entity_poly.entity_id
_entity_poly.type
_entity_poly.pdbx_seq_one_letter_code
_entity_poly.pdbx_strand_id
1 'polypeptide(L)'
;MERLCQRPGRSAGVGRVGRAISGWCFLVLAVTVMQGATVWPAVAQPGSATPSGVASDTILAWGANNVGQLGDGSTIARNAPVAVSLPPDTTVTAVAGGDSHSLALTSAGAVLAWGENNFGQLGTGNNLNSSVPITVALPPDTTVVAIAASHGHSLALTSAGAVLAWGANNVGQLGNGNTFNSNTPVTVNLPPGTTVATIAAGTNHSLAITSTGAALAWGGNGNGQLGNNSTATSLEPIAVTLPPSTTITAIAAGSSYSLAITSTGTALAWGGNSNGQLGTGNNADSLIPIAVALPPGTTITSIAAGFTHSLAVTSTGTALAWGGNSRGQLGIGTTTNSDTPVIVNLPPDTTITTNDGGFFHSLGSMSTGAALAWGNNFSGQLGTGNNTNSLDPIAVALPSGTKITTIAAGGGHSLALVAPPTSTTLQVTPPNPTVGQDVTLTAAVTCNVDTPTGTITFRSNSTALATVPLTASSTATHVTTLPGGTHTLTADYISTNTCPNSQSTPVSVTINPPPDEPDLPITGPNMTAGIGAAALSILAGVILIYAARRHQPPHQPE
;
A
#
# COMPACT_ATOMS: atom_id res chain seq x y z
N MET A 1 62.57 -12.59 32.82
CA MET A 1 63.99 -12.50 32.40
C MET A 1 63.98 -11.66 31.13
N GLU A 2 64.30 -10.36 31.18
CA GLU A 2 65.65 -9.76 31.28
C GLU A 2 66.55 -10.14 30.09
N ARG A 3 67.23 -9.25 29.34
CA ARG A 3 67.54 -7.79 29.39
C ARG A 3 67.81 -7.28 27.93
N LEU A 4 67.44 -6.06 27.51
CA LEU A 4 68.27 -4.83 27.32
C LEU A 4 69.59 -5.04 26.52
N CYS A 5 70.09 -4.16 25.63
CA CYS A 5 69.91 -2.72 25.32
C CYS A 5 70.33 -2.45 23.82
N GLN A 6 70.22 -1.29 23.14
CA GLN A 6 70.72 0.06 23.44
C GLN A 6 70.24 1.15 22.40
N ARG A 7 70.43 2.45 22.70
CA ARG A 7 70.19 3.67 21.87
C ARG A 7 71.42 4.61 21.99
N PRO A 8 71.73 5.52 21.03
CA PRO A 8 71.30 6.95 21.08
C PRO A 8 71.06 7.57 19.66
N GLY A 9 70.72 8.86 19.42
CA GLY A 9 70.64 10.07 20.25
C GLY A 9 69.79 11.22 19.62
N ARG A 10 69.94 12.48 20.10
CA ARG A 10 69.00 13.63 19.94
C ARG A 10 69.66 14.92 19.40
N SER A 11 68.95 15.71 18.57
CA SER A 11 68.83 17.20 18.58
C SER A 11 67.95 17.64 17.38
N ALA A 12 66.88 18.46 17.44
CA ALA A 12 66.55 19.73 18.11
C ALA A 12 66.78 20.98 17.21
N GLY A 13 65.70 21.72 16.89
CA GLY A 13 65.72 23.00 16.15
C GLY A 13 64.31 23.58 15.94
N VAL A 14 64.13 24.89 16.12
CA VAL A 14 62.82 25.60 16.15
C VAL A 14 62.80 26.74 15.11
N GLY A 15 61.67 27.01 14.47
CA GLY A 15 61.50 28.21 13.61
C GLY A 15 60.05 28.53 13.22
N ARG A 16 59.62 29.79 13.39
CA ARG A 16 58.34 30.35 12.89
C ARG A 16 58.54 31.01 11.52
N VAL A 17 57.74 30.65 10.51
CA VAL A 17 57.20 31.46 9.37
C VAL A 17 55.92 30.71 8.90
N GLY A 18 54.80 31.29 8.43
CA GLY A 18 54.38 32.68 8.24
C GLY A 18 52.93 32.75 7.68
N ARG A 19 52.59 33.72 6.82
CA ARG A 19 51.38 33.72 5.95
C ARG A 19 51.76 34.06 4.51
N ALA A 20 51.04 33.47 3.56
CA ALA A 20 50.70 34.11 2.28
C ALA A 20 49.22 33.79 1.98
N ILE A 21 48.48 34.80 1.51
CA ILE A 21 47.07 34.68 1.12
C ILE A 21 47.00 34.93 -0.38
N SER A 22 46.42 34.01 -1.14
CA SER A 22 46.01 34.27 -2.53
C SER A 22 44.68 33.57 -2.78
N GLY A 23 43.58 34.31 -2.68
CA GLY A 23 42.26 33.80 -2.98
C GLY A 23 42.05 33.65 -4.48
N TRP A 24 41.50 32.53 -4.92
CA TRP A 24 40.90 32.35 -6.24
C TRP A 24 39.44 31.98 -6.03
N CYS A 25 38.54 32.83 -6.54
CA CYS A 25 37.10 32.57 -6.50
C CYS A 25 36.76 31.45 -7.50
N PHE A 26 36.18 30.36 -7.01
CA PHE A 26 35.39 29.47 -7.85
C PHE A 26 33.91 29.67 -7.54
N LEU A 27 33.14 30.05 -8.57
CA LEU A 27 31.69 30.06 -8.53
C LEU A 27 31.21 28.63 -8.28
N VAL A 28 30.59 28.38 -7.12
CA VAL A 28 29.81 27.16 -6.91
C VAL A 28 28.43 27.42 -7.52
N LEU A 29 28.22 26.92 -8.74
CA LEU A 29 26.91 26.88 -9.37
C LEU A 29 26.06 25.84 -8.63
N ALA A 30 25.26 26.29 -7.66
CA ALA A 30 24.33 25.46 -6.92
C ALA A 30 23.16 25.04 -7.83
N VAL A 31 23.36 23.99 -8.64
CA VAL A 31 22.27 23.35 -9.38
C VAL A 31 21.44 22.55 -8.38
N THR A 32 20.36 23.15 -7.88
CA THR A 32 19.32 22.44 -7.14
C THR A 32 18.56 21.52 -8.09
N VAL A 33 19.08 20.31 -8.31
CA VAL A 33 18.30 19.23 -8.91
C VAL A 33 17.26 18.83 -7.87
N MET A 34 16.02 19.32 -8.02
CA MET A 34 14.87 18.68 -7.40
C MET A 34 14.73 17.29 -8.04
N GLN A 35 15.35 16.29 -7.43
CA GLN A 35 14.93 14.91 -7.66
C GLN A 35 13.55 14.78 -7.02
N GLY A 36 12.51 14.97 -7.84
CA GLY A 36 11.17 14.53 -7.49
C GLY A 36 11.24 13.02 -7.28
N ALA A 37 11.25 12.59 -6.02
CA ALA A 37 11.25 11.18 -5.67
C ALA A 37 9.89 10.60 -6.10
N THR A 38 9.85 10.03 -7.30
CA THR A 38 8.74 9.19 -7.74
C THR A 38 8.76 7.93 -6.89
N VAL A 39 8.13 7.99 -5.73
CA VAL A 39 7.88 6.83 -4.88
C VAL A 39 6.99 5.89 -5.68
N TRP A 40 7.57 4.81 -6.19
CA TRP A 40 6.78 3.72 -6.76
C TRP A 40 5.99 3.09 -5.61
N PRO A 41 4.68 2.84 -5.77
CA PRO A 41 3.92 2.12 -4.76
C PRO A 41 4.45 0.68 -4.69
N ALA A 42 5.24 0.38 -3.65
CA ALA A 42 5.51 -1.00 -3.27
C ALA A 42 4.17 -1.63 -2.87
N VAL A 43 3.84 -2.78 -3.45
CA VAL A 43 2.59 -3.46 -3.14
C VAL A 43 2.78 -4.14 -1.80
N ALA A 44 1.87 -3.85 -0.86
CA ALA A 44 1.83 -4.47 0.46
C ALA A 44 1.67 -6.00 0.36
N GLN A 45 1.54 -6.68 1.50
CA GLN A 45 0.86 -7.98 1.51
C GLN A 45 -0.46 -7.84 0.71
N PRO A 46 -0.78 -8.74 -0.23
CA PRO A 46 -2.12 -8.73 -0.83
C PRO A 46 -3.21 -9.07 0.20
N GLY A 47 -2.83 -9.60 1.37
CA GLY A 47 -3.66 -9.69 2.58
C GLY A 47 -3.82 -8.38 3.38
N SER A 48 -3.24 -7.25 2.95
CA SER A 48 -3.62 -5.90 3.39
C SER A 48 -3.85 -4.99 2.20
N ALA A 49 -5.03 -5.15 1.60
CA ALA A 49 -5.47 -4.32 0.50
C ALA A 49 -5.43 -2.83 0.87
N THR A 50 -4.65 -2.07 0.10
CA THR A 50 -4.91 -0.65 -0.07
C THR A 50 -6.22 -0.49 -0.85
N PRO A 51 -7.07 0.49 -0.52
CA PRO A 51 -8.35 0.69 -1.18
C PRO A 51 -8.17 1.36 -2.55
N SER A 52 -7.60 0.62 -3.49
CA SER A 52 -7.49 0.97 -4.92
C SER A 52 -7.97 -0.17 -5.84
N GLY A 53 -8.46 -1.28 -5.26
CA GLY A 53 -9.05 -2.38 -6.01
C GLY A 53 -10.38 -1.96 -6.65
N VAL A 54 -10.56 -2.29 -7.93
CA VAL A 54 -11.85 -2.14 -8.61
C VAL A 54 -12.86 -3.01 -7.88
N ALA A 55 -13.98 -2.43 -7.45
CA ALA A 55 -15.00 -3.14 -6.71
C ALA A 55 -15.58 -4.30 -7.55
N SER A 56 -15.72 -5.47 -6.93
CA SER A 56 -16.19 -6.70 -7.58
C SER A 56 -17.32 -7.33 -6.75
N ASP A 57 -18.28 -7.95 -7.42
CA ASP A 57 -19.39 -8.69 -6.82
C ASP A 57 -19.07 -10.18 -6.57
N THR A 58 -17.88 -10.64 -6.98
CA THR A 58 -17.54 -12.07 -7.07
C THR A 58 -16.22 -12.38 -6.38
N ILE A 59 -16.30 -13.17 -5.30
CA ILE A 59 -15.15 -13.85 -4.68
C ILE A 59 -15.23 -15.33 -5.03
N LEU A 60 -14.09 -15.91 -5.40
CA LEU A 60 -13.90 -17.35 -5.51
C LEU A 60 -13.13 -17.87 -4.28
N ALA A 61 -13.51 -19.05 -3.80
CA ALA A 61 -12.89 -19.72 -2.65
C ALA A 61 -12.62 -21.21 -2.96
N TRP A 62 -11.56 -21.78 -2.40
CA TRP A 62 -11.28 -23.22 -2.48
C TRP A 62 -10.36 -23.70 -1.35
N GLY A 63 -10.30 -25.02 -1.13
CA GLY A 63 -9.58 -25.69 -0.05
C GLY A 63 -10.48 -26.23 1.05
N ALA A 64 -9.98 -26.21 2.28
CA ALA A 64 -10.68 -26.67 3.47
C ALA A 64 -11.97 -25.86 3.71
N ASN A 65 -13.02 -26.52 4.23
CA ASN A 65 -14.30 -25.89 4.52
C ASN A 65 -15.00 -26.45 5.77
N ASN A 66 -14.28 -27.17 6.63
CA ASN A 66 -14.83 -27.92 7.78
C ASN A 66 -15.65 -27.07 8.76
N VAL A 67 -15.47 -25.75 8.75
CA VAL A 67 -16.19 -24.77 9.59
C VAL A 67 -16.82 -23.64 8.77
N GLY A 68 -16.93 -23.81 7.45
CA GLY A 68 -17.61 -22.87 6.55
C GLY A 68 -16.71 -21.77 5.97
N GLN A 69 -15.39 -21.88 6.09
CA GLN A 69 -14.42 -20.83 5.69
C GLN A 69 -14.38 -20.50 4.19
N LEU A 70 -15.02 -21.31 3.33
CA LEU A 70 -15.21 -20.98 1.91
C LEU A 70 -16.42 -20.07 1.66
N GLY A 71 -17.35 -19.94 2.61
CA GLY A 71 -18.47 -19.00 2.49
C GLY A 71 -19.52 -19.37 1.44
N ASP A 72 -19.47 -20.58 0.87
CA ASP A 72 -20.39 -21.08 -0.17
C ASP A 72 -21.73 -21.61 0.39
N GLY A 73 -22.01 -21.36 1.67
CA GLY A 73 -23.14 -21.91 2.42
C GLY A 73 -22.94 -23.35 2.90
N SER A 74 -21.89 -24.05 2.47
CA SER A 74 -21.60 -25.43 2.84
C SER A 74 -20.46 -25.54 3.87
N THR A 75 -20.22 -26.77 4.35
CA THR A 75 -19.01 -27.14 5.09
C THR A 75 -18.16 -28.17 4.33
N ILE A 76 -18.31 -28.22 3.00
CA ILE A 76 -17.67 -29.22 2.12
C ILE A 76 -16.43 -28.60 1.48
N ALA A 77 -15.28 -29.25 1.66
CA ALA A 77 -14.02 -28.82 1.05
C ALA A 77 -14.10 -28.86 -0.49
N ARG A 78 -13.44 -27.91 -1.16
CA ARG A 78 -13.48 -27.77 -2.62
C ARG A 78 -12.06 -27.81 -3.17
N ASN A 79 -11.79 -28.69 -4.12
CA ASN A 79 -10.49 -28.76 -4.80
C ASN A 79 -10.44 -27.95 -6.11
N ALA A 80 -11.52 -27.25 -6.45
CA ALA A 80 -11.60 -26.25 -7.50
C ALA A 80 -12.34 -25.01 -6.95
N PRO A 81 -12.12 -23.81 -7.53
CA PRO A 81 -12.80 -22.58 -7.13
C PRO A 81 -14.33 -22.68 -7.14
N VAL A 82 -14.97 -22.27 -6.04
CA VAL A 82 -16.44 -22.07 -5.91
C VAL A 82 -16.73 -20.60 -5.59
N ALA A 83 -17.88 -20.08 -6.00
CA ALA A 83 -18.30 -18.72 -5.62
C ALA A 83 -18.66 -18.64 -4.13
N VAL A 84 -18.26 -17.56 -3.47
CA VAL A 84 -18.71 -17.18 -2.13
C VAL A 84 -20.15 -16.66 -2.21
N SER A 85 -21.02 -17.06 -1.28
CA SER A 85 -22.41 -16.62 -1.19
C SER A 85 -22.53 -15.22 -0.57
N LEU A 86 -22.00 -14.21 -1.25
CA LEU A 86 -22.08 -12.81 -0.81
C LEU A 86 -23.54 -12.34 -0.66
N PRO A 87 -23.83 -11.40 0.28
CA PRO A 87 -25.14 -10.77 0.37
C PRO A 87 -25.49 -10.03 -0.93
N PRO A 88 -26.78 -9.91 -1.30
CA PRO A 88 -27.20 -9.14 -2.47
C PRO A 88 -26.65 -7.71 -2.47
N ASP A 89 -26.44 -7.16 -3.66
CA ASP A 89 -25.95 -5.79 -3.91
C ASP A 89 -24.62 -5.43 -3.22
N THR A 90 -23.87 -6.44 -2.76
CA THR A 90 -22.55 -6.25 -2.14
C THR A 90 -21.46 -6.27 -3.21
N THR A 91 -20.60 -5.24 -3.19
CA THR A 91 -19.31 -5.28 -3.88
C THR A 91 -18.17 -5.15 -2.88
N VAL A 92 -17.06 -5.83 -3.17
CA VAL A 92 -15.87 -5.98 -2.33
C VAL A 92 -14.60 -5.51 -3.05
N THR A 93 -13.66 -5.00 -2.27
CA THR A 93 -12.37 -4.44 -2.72
C THR A 93 -11.17 -5.19 -2.17
N ALA A 94 -11.37 -6.04 -1.16
CA ALA A 94 -10.32 -6.86 -0.53
C ALA A 94 -10.85 -8.19 -0.03
N VAL A 95 -9.95 -9.16 0.10
CA VAL A 95 -10.14 -10.43 0.82
C VAL A 95 -8.93 -10.72 1.70
N ALA A 96 -9.12 -11.40 2.82
CA ALA A 96 -8.03 -11.91 3.68
C ALA A 96 -8.41 -13.27 4.28
N GLY A 97 -7.44 -14.18 4.40
CA GLY A 97 -7.62 -15.50 5.01
C GLY A 97 -7.00 -15.60 6.40
N GLY A 98 -7.74 -16.18 7.35
CA GLY A 98 -7.20 -16.66 8.62
C GLY A 98 -6.85 -18.15 8.56
N ASP A 99 -6.67 -18.84 9.70
CA ASP A 99 -6.48 -20.31 9.69
C ASP A 99 -7.67 -21.00 9.03
N SER A 100 -8.83 -20.78 9.65
CA SER A 100 -10.10 -21.39 9.28
C SER A 100 -11.24 -20.35 9.29
N HIS A 101 -10.92 -19.08 9.05
CA HIS A 101 -11.89 -18.01 8.78
C HIS A 101 -11.43 -17.15 7.60
N SER A 102 -12.32 -16.28 7.14
CA SER A 102 -12.14 -15.43 5.96
C SER A 102 -12.79 -14.08 6.20
N LEU A 103 -12.20 -13.02 5.64
CA LEU A 103 -12.71 -11.65 5.67
C LEU A 103 -12.84 -11.11 4.25
N ALA A 104 -13.80 -10.19 4.04
CA ALA A 104 -13.84 -9.32 2.87
C ALA A 104 -14.15 -7.87 3.26
N LEU A 105 -13.51 -6.92 2.58
CA LEU A 105 -13.79 -5.49 2.70
C LEU A 105 -14.78 -5.08 1.61
N THR A 106 -15.90 -4.47 1.99
CA THR A 106 -16.86 -3.94 1.01
C THR A 106 -16.40 -2.59 0.46
N SER A 107 -16.86 -2.23 -0.74
CA SER A 107 -16.65 -0.90 -1.33
C SER A 107 -17.24 0.24 -0.50
N ALA A 108 -18.22 -0.06 0.36
CA ALA A 108 -18.80 0.86 1.34
C ALA A 108 -17.98 0.98 2.65
N GLY A 109 -16.85 0.29 2.77
CA GLY A 109 -15.98 0.31 3.95
C GLY A 109 -16.50 -0.49 5.15
N ALA A 110 -17.45 -1.41 4.94
CA ALA A 110 -17.85 -2.40 5.94
C ALA A 110 -17.03 -3.69 5.78
N VAL A 111 -16.99 -4.53 6.81
CA VAL A 111 -16.29 -5.83 6.76
C VAL A 111 -17.29 -6.97 6.86
N LEU A 112 -17.15 -7.98 6.00
CA LEU A 112 -17.81 -9.27 6.10
C LEU A 112 -16.82 -10.31 6.61
N ALA A 113 -17.29 -11.28 7.39
CA ALA A 113 -16.50 -12.37 7.93
C ALA A 113 -17.27 -13.71 7.85
N TRP A 114 -16.56 -14.83 7.69
CA TRP A 114 -17.14 -16.19 7.72
C TRP A 114 -16.10 -17.26 8.08
N GLY A 115 -16.55 -18.48 8.38
CA GLY A 115 -15.75 -19.60 8.87
C GLY A 115 -15.83 -19.79 10.39
N GLU A 116 -14.70 -20.18 10.99
CA GLU A 116 -14.55 -20.38 12.43
C GLU A 116 -14.77 -19.09 13.24
N ASN A 117 -15.37 -19.21 14.43
CA ASN A 117 -15.59 -18.11 15.35
C ASN A 117 -15.33 -18.49 16.83
N ASN A 118 -14.63 -19.59 17.09
CA ASN A 118 -14.40 -20.12 18.43
C ASN A 118 -13.77 -19.08 19.38
N PHE A 119 -12.91 -18.20 18.88
CA PHE A 119 -12.28 -17.12 19.63
C PHE A 119 -12.95 -15.74 19.43
N GLY A 120 -14.04 -15.67 18.65
CA GLY A 120 -14.68 -14.41 18.28
C GLY A 120 -14.10 -13.77 17.02
N GLN A 121 -13.30 -14.49 16.23
CA GLN A 121 -12.58 -13.95 15.06
C GLN A 121 -13.44 -13.45 13.90
N LEU A 122 -14.76 -13.70 13.91
CA LEU A 122 -15.72 -13.09 12.99
C LEU A 122 -16.24 -11.72 13.48
N GLY A 123 -16.01 -11.35 14.74
CA GLY A 123 -16.31 -10.00 15.23
C GLY A 123 -17.81 -9.65 15.29
N THR A 124 -18.69 -10.64 15.41
CA THR A 124 -20.16 -10.50 15.29
C THR A 124 -20.90 -10.47 16.63
N GLY A 125 -20.19 -10.22 17.74
CA GLY A 125 -20.76 -10.17 19.11
C GLY A 125 -21.10 -11.53 19.71
N ASN A 126 -20.69 -12.62 19.05
CA ASN A 126 -20.88 -14.00 19.49
C ASN A 126 -19.75 -14.89 18.96
N ASN A 127 -19.73 -16.16 19.38
CA ASN A 127 -18.69 -17.14 19.01
C ASN A 127 -19.26 -18.29 18.13
N LEU A 128 -20.26 -18.02 17.30
CA LEU A 128 -20.86 -19.00 16.39
C LEU A 128 -20.16 -18.95 15.02
N ASN A 129 -19.75 -20.12 14.51
CA ASN A 129 -19.23 -20.26 13.14
C ASN A 129 -20.29 -19.89 12.10
N SER A 130 -19.88 -19.48 10.90
CA SER A 130 -20.78 -19.18 9.79
C SER A 130 -20.27 -19.74 8.47
N SER A 131 -21.10 -20.47 7.72
CA SER A 131 -20.80 -20.93 6.35
C SER A 131 -21.15 -19.90 5.27
N VAL A 132 -21.61 -18.70 5.65
CA VAL A 132 -21.88 -17.57 4.75
C VAL A 132 -21.28 -16.28 5.31
N PRO A 133 -20.89 -15.32 4.46
CA PRO A 133 -20.46 -13.98 4.89
C PRO A 133 -21.50 -13.29 5.78
N ILE A 134 -21.08 -12.86 6.96
CA ILE A 134 -21.87 -12.07 7.91
C ILE A 134 -21.13 -10.77 8.26
N THR A 135 -21.88 -9.69 8.48
CA THR A 135 -21.31 -8.36 8.77
C THR A 135 -20.64 -8.32 10.14
N VAL A 136 -19.40 -7.83 10.20
CA VAL A 136 -18.66 -7.55 11.43
C VAL A 136 -19.35 -6.41 12.20
N ALA A 137 -19.48 -6.54 13.51
CA ALA A 137 -20.09 -5.54 14.39
C ALA A 137 -19.12 -4.37 14.67
N LEU A 138 -18.74 -3.63 13.62
CA LEU A 138 -17.89 -2.43 13.72
C LEU A 138 -18.55 -1.36 14.61
N PRO A 139 -17.76 -0.50 15.28
CA PRO A 139 -18.31 0.67 15.97
C PRO A 139 -19.06 1.59 14.99
N PRO A 140 -20.09 2.34 15.45
CA PRO A 140 -20.80 3.31 14.62
C PRO A 140 -19.84 4.28 13.91
N ASP A 141 -20.25 4.75 12.73
CA ASP A 141 -19.52 5.71 11.89
C ASP A 141 -18.08 5.29 11.50
N THR A 142 -17.76 4.00 11.60
CA THR A 142 -16.46 3.44 11.18
C THR A 142 -16.45 3.09 9.69
N THR A 143 -15.54 3.70 8.94
CA THR A 143 -15.16 3.26 7.58
C THR A 143 -13.83 2.52 7.63
N VAL A 144 -13.80 1.25 7.20
CA VAL A 144 -12.59 0.45 7.05
C VAL A 144 -11.98 0.66 5.65
N VAL A 145 -10.66 0.71 5.57
CA VAL A 145 -9.88 0.89 4.33
C VAL A 145 -8.92 -0.26 4.03
N ALA A 146 -8.53 -1.04 5.04
CA ALA A 146 -7.79 -2.28 4.87
C ALA A 146 -8.21 -3.30 5.93
N ILE A 147 -8.10 -4.58 5.61
CA ILE A 147 -8.29 -5.72 6.52
C ILE A 147 -7.01 -6.54 6.54
N ALA A 148 -6.79 -7.32 7.61
CA ALA A 148 -5.83 -8.41 7.64
C ALA A 148 -6.33 -9.53 8.56
N ALA A 149 -5.99 -10.77 8.26
CA ALA A 149 -6.31 -11.93 9.08
C ALA A 149 -5.11 -12.87 9.15
N SER A 150 -5.05 -13.65 10.23
CA SER A 150 -4.18 -14.82 10.34
C SER A 150 -4.86 -15.81 11.29
N HIS A 151 -4.11 -16.61 12.07
CA HIS A 151 -4.63 -17.80 12.74
C HIS A 151 -6.03 -17.67 13.37
N GLY A 152 -6.12 -16.94 14.48
CA GLY A 152 -7.34 -16.83 15.28
C GLY A 152 -7.76 -15.38 15.53
N HIS A 153 -7.13 -14.40 14.88
CA HIS A 153 -7.46 -12.98 15.04
C HIS A 153 -7.49 -12.23 13.71
N SER A 154 -8.16 -11.09 13.77
CA SER A 154 -8.53 -10.24 12.64
C SER A 154 -8.20 -8.80 12.99
N LEU A 155 -7.77 -8.04 11.97
CA LEU A 155 -7.43 -6.61 12.07
C LEU A 155 -8.19 -5.83 10.99
N ALA A 156 -8.56 -4.59 11.31
CA ALA A 156 -9.06 -3.61 10.35
C ALA A 156 -8.40 -2.25 10.57
N LEU A 157 -7.99 -1.61 9.48
CA LEU A 157 -7.50 -0.24 9.45
C LEU A 157 -8.66 0.68 9.06
N THR A 158 -8.93 1.72 9.84
CA THR A 158 -9.96 2.71 9.53
C THR A 158 -9.43 3.83 8.64
N SER A 159 -10.31 4.54 7.94
CA SER A 159 -9.97 5.74 7.15
C SER A 159 -9.34 6.87 7.96
N ALA A 160 -9.55 6.87 9.29
CA ALA A 160 -8.91 7.79 10.24
C ALA A 160 -7.50 7.34 10.67
N GLY A 161 -6.98 6.22 10.17
CA GLY A 161 -5.66 5.69 10.53
C GLY A 161 -5.61 4.98 11.89
N ALA A 162 -6.75 4.63 12.48
CA ALA A 162 -6.84 3.82 13.69
C ALA A 162 -6.95 2.33 13.34
N VAL A 163 -6.51 1.45 14.24
CA VAL A 163 -6.61 -0.01 14.05
C VAL A 163 -7.62 -0.60 15.02
N LEU A 164 -8.51 -1.44 14.50
CA LEU A 164 -9.40 -2.30 15.26
C LEU A 164 -8.90 -3.75 15.17
N ALA A 165 -9.08 -4.53 16.25
CA ALA A 165 -8.69 -5.92 16.33
C ALA A 165 -9.77 -6.77 17.00
N TRP A 166 -9.92 -8.05 16.63
CA TRP A 166 -10.82 -9.00 17.31
C TRP A 166 -10.38 -10.46 17.10
N GLY A 167 -10.97 -11.38 17.87
CA GLY A 167 -10.61 -12.79 17.93
C GLY A 167 -9.72 -13.13 19.14
N ALA A 168 -8.80 -14.07 18.93
CA ALA A 168 -7.85 -14.56 19.92
C ALA A 168 -6.91 -13.45 20.43
N ASN A 169 -6.64 -13.45 21.74
CA ASN A 169 -5.79 -12.46 22.41
C ASN A 169 -4.89 -13.07 23.50
N ASN A 170 -4.70 -14.39 23.51
CA ASN A 170 -4.00 -15.13 24.56
C ASN A 170 -2.56 -14.64 24.85
N VAL A 171 -1.94 -13.89 23.93
CA VAL A 171 -0.63 -13.25 24.08
C VAL A 171 -0.65 -11.76 23.73
N GLY A 172 -1.81 -11.10 23.77
CA GLY A 172 -1.93 -9.65 23.53
C GLY A 172 -1.92 -9.24 22.07
N GLN A 173 -2.15 -10.16 21.12
CA GLN A 173 -2.14 -9.87 19.68
C GLN A 173 -3.23 -8.88 19.21
N LEU A 174 -4.24 -8.59 20.05
CA LEU A 174 -5.21 -7.50 19.82
C LEU A 174 -4.69 -6.12 20.24
N GLY A 175 -3.57 -6.02 20.97
CA GLY A 175 -2.89 -4.74 21.23
C GLY A 175 -3.66 -3.75 22.11
N ASN A 176 -4.60 -4.25 22.92
CA ASN A 176 -5.53 -3.47 23.75
C ASN A 176 -5.17 -3.49 25.26
N GLY A 177 -3.90 -3.77 25.60
CA GLY A 177 -3.40 -3.74 26.98
C GLY A 177 -3.81 -4.94 27.86
N ASN A 178 -4.43 -5.97 27.29
CA ASN A 178 -4.87 -7.17 28.01
C ASN A 178 -4.75 -8.44 27.15
N THR A 179 -5.16 -9.59 27.69
CA THR A 179 -5.08 -10.90 27.03
C THR A 179 -6.43 -11.60 26.84
N PHE A 180 -7.54 -10.85 26.95
CA PHE A 180 -8.88 -11.40 26.76
C PHE A 180 -9.27 -11.41 25.28
N ASN A 181 -9.73 -12.57 24.79
CA ASN A 181 -10.30 -12.69 23.45
C ASN A 181 -11.50 -11.75 23.31
N SER A 182 -11.74 -11.21 22.12
CA SER A 182 -12.88 -10.33 21.86
C SER A 182 -13.68 -10.82 20.67
N ASN A 183 -15.00 -10.97 20.84
CA ASN A 183 -15.93 -11.30 19.76
C ASN A 183 -16.57 -10.07 19.11
N THR A 184 -16.13 -8.88 19.49
CA THR A 184 -16.37 -7.61 18.79
C THR A 184 -15.04 -6.88 18.52
N PRO A 185 -14.97 -6.03 17.48
CA PRO A 185 -13.83 -5.14 17.26
C PRO A 185 -13.52 -4.25 18.47
N VAL A 186 -12.27 -4.32 18.95
CA VAL A 186 -11.71 -3.43 19.97
C VAL A 186 -10.63 -2.54 19.37
N THR A 187 -10.50 -1.32 19.87
CA THR A 187 -9.43 -0.39 19.44
C THR A 187 -8.07 -0.85 19.94
N VAL A 188 -7.07 -0.82 19.06
CA VAL A 188 -5.66 -1.04 19.41
C VAL A 188 -5.10 0.21 20.11
N ASN A 189 -4.35 0.04 21.20
CA ASN A 189 -3.76 1.13 21.99
C ASN A 189 -2.51 1.71 21.30
N LEU A 190 -2.70 2.35 20.14
CA LEU A 190 -1.61 2.99 19.39
C LEU A 190 -0.92 4.10 20.22
N PRO A 191 0.41 4.31 20.10
CA PRO A 191 1.11 5.39 20.77
C PRO A 191 0.51 6.76 20.40
N PRO A 192 0.42 7.73 21.34
CA PRO A 192 -0.23 9.02 21.09
C PRO A 192 0.31 9.75 19.85
N GLY A 193 -0.60 10.23 18.99
CA GLY A 193 -0.25 10.91 17.75
C GLY A 193 0.12 9.99 16.58
N THR A 194 0.05 8.67 16.74
CA THR A 194 0.28 7.71 15.64
C THR A 194 -0.94 7.58 14.74
N THR A 195 -0.72 7.64 13.42
CA THR A 195 -1.67 7.13 12.41
C THR A 195 -1.03 5.98 11.65
N VAL A 196 -1.81 4.93 11.40
CA VAL A 196 -1.38 3.72 10.67
C VAL A 196 -1.76 3.84 9.19
N ALA A 197 -0.90 3.32 8.32
CA ALA A 197 -1.09 3.27 6.87
C ALA A 197 -1.18 1.82 6.33
N THR A 198 -0.66 0.84 7.05
CA THR A 198 -0.68 -0.59 6.65
C THR A 198 -0.69 -1.47 7.88
N ILE A 199 -1.33 -2.64 7.79
CA ILE A 199 -1.43 -3.66 8.84
C ILE A 199 -1.02 -5.04 8.30
N ALA A 200 -0.56 -5.93 9.17
CA ALA A 200 -0.41 -7.35 8.89
C ALA A 200 -0.61 -8.18 10.18
N ALA A 201 -1.09 -9.42 10.05
CA ALA A 201 -1.32 -10.34 11.16
C ALA A 201 -0.47 -11.61 10.98
N GLY A 202 0.26 -12.02 12.02
CA GLY A 202 0.91 -13.33 12.12
C GLY A 202 0.10 -14.26 13.01
N THR A 203 0.59 -15.47 13.31
CA THR A 203 -0.16 -16.43 14.16
C THR A 203 -0.50 -15.88 15.54
N ASN A 204 0.45 -15.18 16.17
CA ASN A 204 0.40 -14.77 17.58
C ASN A 204 0.82 -13.31 17.77
N HIS A 205 1.06 -12.57 16.69
CA HIS A 205 1.52 -11.19 16.71
C HIS A 205 0.90 -10.39 15.58
N SER A 206 0.99 -9.08 15.67
CA SER A 206 0.44 -8.11 14.74
C SER A 206 1.49 -7.06 14.43
N LEU A 207 1.47 -6.55 13.19
CA LEU A 207 2.38 -5.52 12.69
C LEU A 207 1.60 -4.37 12.10
N ALA A 208 2.17 -3.16 12.16
CA ALA A 208 1.66 -1.99 11.45
C ALA A 208 2.80 -1.12 10.89
N ILE A 209 2.55 -0.45 9.77
CA ILE A 209 3.37 0.67 9.28
C ILE A 209 2.63 1.97 9.60
N THR A 210 3.33 2.94 10.20
CA THR A 210 2.80 4.28 10.44
C THR A 210 2.75 5.10 9.14
N SER A 211 1.98 6.19 9.11
CA SER A 211 2.02 7.17 8.02
C SER A 211 3.40 7.81 7.79
N THR A 212 4.30 7.74 8.78
CA THR A 212 5.70 8.16 8.70
C THR A 212 6.67 7.05 8.24
N GLY A 213 6.17 5.85 7.92
CA GLY A 213 6.95 4.71 7.47
C GLY A 213 7.82 4.04 8.55
N ALA A 214 7.50 4.26 9.83
CA ALA A 214 8.03 3.47 10.94
C ALA A 214 7.19 2.18 11.12
N ALA A 215 7.76 1.16 11.75
CA ALA A 215 7.07 -0.10 12.01
C ALA A 215 6.75 -0.27 13.51
N LEU A 216 5.53 -0.73 13.80
CA LEU A 216 5.07 -1.13 15.12
C LEU A 216 4.75 -2.64 15.14
N ALA A 217 4.93 -3.27 16.30
CA ALA A 217 4.63 -4.68 16.51
C ALA A 217 4.01 -4.92 17.90
N TRP A 218 3.13 -5.90 18.05
CA TRP A 218 2.58 -6.35 19.34
C TRP A 218 2.13 -7.81 19.32
N GLY A 219 1.83 -8.38 20.49
CA GLY A 219 1.52 -9.79 20.69
C GLY A 219 2.72 -10.60 21.21
N GLY A 220 2.70 -11.90 20.92
CA GLY A 220 3.73 -12.85 21.32
C GLY A 220 5.08 -12.56 20.69
N ASN A 221 6.16 -12.76 21.46
CA ASN A 221 7.53 -12.40 21.06
C ASN A 221 8.58 -13.49 21.35
N GLY A 222 8.16 -14.74 21.59
CA GLY A 222 9.05 -15.81 22.07
C GLY A 222 10.28 -16.08 21.21
N ASN A 223 10.25 -15.74 19.92
CA ASN A 223 11.35 -15.88 18.96
C ASN A 223 11.91 -14.52 18.49
N GLY A 224 11.48 -13.40 19.08
CA GLY A 224 11.87 -12.05 18.67
C GLY A 224 11.07 -11.46 17.52
N GLN A 225 9.88 -12.01 17.18
CA GLN A 225 9.06 -11.56 16.05
C GLN A 225 8.56 -10.10 16.13
N LEU A 226 8.65 -9.46 17.30
CA LEU A 226 8.38 -8.02 17.44
C LEU A 226 9.58 -7.14 17.05
N GLY A 227 10.78 -7.71 16.88
CA GLY A 227 11.95 -7.01 16.35
C GLY A 227 12.49 -5.89 17.25
N ASN A 228 12.20 -5.97 18.55
CA ASN A 228 12.50 -4.95 19.57
C ASN A 228 13.73 -5.29 20.44
N ASN A 229 14.63 -6.15 19.96
CA ASN A 229 15.79 -6.66 20.68
C ASN A 229 15.43 -7.35 22.03
N SER A 230 14.28 -8.02 22.07
CA SER A 230 13.75 -8.72 23.25
C SER A 230 12.95 -9.94 22.82
N THR A 231 12.68 -10.84 23.76
CA THR A 231 11.73 -11.96 23.62
C THR A 231 10.45 -11.78 24.46
N ALA A 232 10.31 -10.63 25.13
CA ALA A 232 9.13 -10.32 25.93
C ALA A 232 7.92 -9.98 25.05
N THR A 233 6.81 -10.70 25.25
CA THR A 233 5.48 -10.40 24.71
C THR A 233 5.06 -8.97 25.04
N SER A 234 4.40 -8.28 24.10
CA SER A 234 3.84 -6.94 24.33
C SER A 234 2.33 -6.93 24.15
N LEU A 235 1.59 -6.43 25.14
CA LEU A 235 0.12 -6.33 25.08
C LEU A 235 -0.37 -5.06 24.34
N GLU A 236 0.57 -4.19 23.93
CA GLU A 236 0.34 -2.94 23.22
C GLU A 236 1.41 -2.74 22.12
N PRO A 237 1.12 -1.97 21.05
CA PRO A 237 2.07 -1.62 20.00
C PRO A 237 3.37 -1.00 20.51
N ILE A 238 4.49 -1.63 20.18
CA ILE A 238 5.85 -1.13 20.44
C ILE A 238 6.61 -0.91 19.14
N ALA A 239 7.62 -0.03 19.17
CA ALA A 239 8.45 0.24 17.99
C ALA A 239 9.39 -0.92 17.65
N VAL A 240 9.44 -1.28 16.37
CA VAL A 240 10.45 -2.21 15.83
C VAL A 240 11.80 -1.50 15.77
N THR A 241 12.88 -2.17 16.16
CA THR A 241 14.25 -1.62 16.17
C THR A 241 14.86 -1.64 14.76
N LEU A 242 14.32 -0.79 13.88
CA LEU A 242 14.79 -0.65 12.50
C LEU A 242 16.23 -0.12 12.42
N PRO A 243 17.02 -0.48 11.39
CA PRO A 243 18.31 0.15 11.13
C PRO A 243 18.16 1.67 10.91
N PRO A 244 19.17 2.49 11.27
CA PRO A 244 19.09 3.95 11.11
C PRO A 244 18.71 4.39 9.70
N SER A 245 17.87 5.41 9.60
CA SER A 245 17.35 5.96 8.32
C SER A 245 16.59 4.97 7.44
N THR A 246 16.03 3.89 8.01
CA THR A 246 15.15 2.97 7.29
C THR A 246 13.70 3.45 7.32
N THR A 247 13.07 3.52 6.14
CA THR A 247 11.62 3.68 5.98
C THR A 247 11.05 2.37 5.45
N ILE A 248 9.97 1.88 6.04
CA ILE A 248 9.28 0.65 5.63
C ILE A 248 8.10 0.99 4.73
N THR A 249 7.92 0.23 3.65
CA THR A 249 6.87 0.41 2.63
C THR A 249 5.91 -0.78 2.54
N ALA A 250 6.33 -1.97 2.95
CA ALA A 250 5.47 -3.14 3.11
C ALA A 250 5.92 -3.99 4.29
N ILE A 251 5.00 -4.76 4.86
CA ILE A 251 5.22 -5.70 5.96
C ILE A 251 4.48 -7.01 5.67
N ALA A 252 5.00 -8.14 6.15
CA ALA A 252 4.33 -9.44 6.19
C ALA A 252 4.66 -10.16 7.51
N ALA A 253 3.78 -11.05 7.97
CA ALA A 253 3.92 -11.72 9.26
C ALA A 253 3.58 -13.21 9.14
N GLY A 254 4.54 -14.07 9.48
CA GLY A 254 4.37 -15.52 9.50
C GLY A 254 4.01 -16.04 10.90
N SER A 255 4.35 -17.30 11.19
CA SER A 255 3.96 -17.92 12.46
C SER A 255 4.61 -17.31 13.71
N SER A 256 5.90 -17.02 13.62
CA SER A 256 6.69 -16.45 14.71
C SER A 256 7.87 -15.68 14.15
N TYR A 257 7.65 -15.05 12.99
CA TYR A 257 8.63 -14.21 12.30
C TYR A 257 7.92 -13.17 11.44
N SER A 258 8.68 -12.18 10.99
CA SER A 258 8.22 -10.96 10.38
C SER A 258 9.14 -10.58 9.22
N LEU A 259 8.57 -9.99 8.17
CA LEU A 259 9.26 -9.50 6.99
C LEU A 259 8.86 -8.05 6.72
N ALA A 260 9.74 -7.29 6.07
CA ALA A 260 9.43 -5.95 5.58
C ALA A 260 10.19 -5.60 4.29
N ILE A 261 9.59 -4.75 3.46
CA ILE A 261 10.26 -4.07 2.34
C ILE A 261 10.61 -2.65 2.78
N THR A 262 11.82 -2.20 2.45
CA THR A 262 12.28 -0.83 2.67
C THR A 262 11.93 0.10 1.50
N SER A 263 11.98 1.42 1.71
CA SER A 263 11.85 2.41 0.63
C SER A 263 12.93 2.32 -0.46
N THR A 264 14.04 1.62 -0.20
CA THR A 264 15.08 1.31 -1.19
C THR A 264 14.85 -0.01 -1.92
N GLY A 265 13.74 -0.71 -1.65
CA GLY A 265 13.36 -1.99 -2.26
C GLY A 265 14.21 -3.17 -1.79
N THR A 266 14.88 -3.07 -0.65
CA THR A 266 15.51 -4.21 0.03
C THR A 266 14.53 -4.90 0.97
N ALA A 267 14.80 -6.15 1.35
CA ALA A 267 13.99 -6.89 2.32
C ALA A 267 14.71 -7.04 3.66
N LEU A 268 13.97 -6.87 4.76
CA LEU A 268 14.37 -7.16 6.13
C LEU A 268 13.54 -8.33 6.67
N ALA A 269 14.12 -9.11 7.58
CA ALA A 269 13.47 -10.22 8.26
C ALA A 269 13.89 -10.28 9.74
N TRP A 270 13.00 -10.73 10.63
CA TRP A 270 13.30 -10.98 12.04
C TRP A 270 12.33 -11.98 12.68
N GLY A 271 12.65 -12.46 13.87
CA GLY A 271 11.94 -13.52 14.59
C GLY A 271 12.56 -14.89 14.40
N GLY A 272 11.72 -15.92 14.45
CA GLY A 272 12.10 -17.33 14.35
C GLY A 272 12.63 -17.72 12.97
N ASN A 273 13.71 -18.52 12.94
CA ASN A 273 14.44 -18.89 11.72
C ASN A 273 14.73 -20.41 11.61
N SER A 274 14.07 -21.25 12.41
CA SER A 274 14.34 -22.69 12.49
C SER A 274 14.34 -23.44 11.15
N ASN A 275 13.62 -22.94 10.14
CA ASN A 275 13.56 -23.52 8.79
C ASN A 275 14.30 -22.67 7.72
N GLY A 276 15.01 -21.61 8.11
CA GLY A 276 15.67 -20.68 7.19
C GLY A 276 14.77 -19.54 6.69
N GLN A 277 13.58 -19.35 7.28
CA GLN A 277 12.56 -18.40 6.80
C GLN A 277 12.95 -16.91 6.87
N LEU A 278 14.05 -16.55 7.55
CA LEU A 278 14.61 -15.19 7.47
C LEU A 278 15.46 -14.98 6.20
N GLY A 279 15.89 -16.04 5.52
CA GLY A 279 16.61 -15.94 4.24
C GLY A 279 18.03 -15.39 4.37
N THR A 280 18.71 -15.68 5.48
CA THR A 280 19.99 -15.07 5.89
C THR A 280 21.20 -16.01 5.76
N GLY A 281 21.05 -17.16 5.10
CA GLY A 281 22.09 -18.19 4.94
C GLY A 281 22.45 -18.92 6.23
N ASN A 282 21.48 -19.01 7.15
CA ASN A 282 21.55 -19.79 8.39
C ASN A 282 20.14 -19.94 9.00
N ASN A 283 20.02 -20.74 10.07
CA ASN A 283 18.78 -21.02 10.80
C ASN A 283 18.70 -20.36 12.19
N ALA A 284 19.49 -19.30 12.47
CA ALA A 284 19.47 -18.62 13.77
C ALA A 284 18.37 -17.54 13.83
N ASP A 285 17.58 -17.56 14.90
CA ASP A 285 16.57 -16.53 15.19
C ASP A 285 17.21 -15.13 15.33
N SER A 286 16.46 -14.08 14.99
CA SER A 286 16.93 -12.69 15.14
C SER A 286 15.94 -11.82 15.91
N LEU A 287 16.40 -11.21 17.01
CA LEU A 287 15.57 -10.32 17.84
C LEU A 287 15.40 -8.90 17.26
N ILE A 288 16.09 -8.60 16.15
CA ILE A 288 16.03 -7.32 15.43
C ILE A 288 15.93 -7.56 13.90
N PRO A 289 15.37 -6.62 13.13
CA PRO A 289 15.43 -6.63 11.67
C PRO A 289 16.86 -6.79 11.13
N ILE A 290 17.08 -7.85 10.35
CA ILE A 290 18.31 -8.11 9.60
C ILE A 290 18.01 -8.21 8.10
N ALA A 291 19.00 -7.92 7.26
CA ALA A 291 18.83 -7.97 5.81
C ALA A 291 18.69 -9.42 5.31
N VAL A 292 17.71 -9.64 4.44
CA VAL A 292 17.59 -10.88 3.67
C VAL A 292 18.76 -10.96 2.68
N ALA A 293 19.36 -12.14 2.51
CA ALA A 293 20.47 -12.40 1.59
C ALA A 293 19.99 -12.49 0.12
N LEU A 294 19.39 -11.40 -0.37
CA LEU A 294 18.91 -11.28 -1.75
C LEU A 294 20.07 -11.35 -2.76
N PRO A 295 19.84 -11.86 -3.99
CA PRO A 295 20.82 -11.78 -5.06
C PRO A 295 21.24 -10.32 -5.35
N PRO A 296 22.50 -10.05 -5.72
CA PRO A 296 22.97 -8.70 -6.01
C PRO A 296 22.14 -8.01 -7.11
N GLY A 297 21.72 -6.77 -6.86
CA GLY A 297 20.90 -5.98 -7.79
C GLY A 297 19.41 -6.30 -7.76
N THR A 298 18.93 -7.19 -6.88
CA THR A 298 17.50 -7.44 -6.70
C THR A 298 16.79 -6.30 -5.97
N THR A 299 15.66 -5.85 -6.53
CA THR A 299 14.69 -4.95 -5.89
C THR A 299 13.39 -5.73 -5.66
N ILE A 300 12.86 -5.71 -4.44
CA ILE A 300 11.60 -6.37 -4.08
C ILE A 300 10.43 -5.39 -4.16
N THR A 301 9.32 -5.83 -4.75
CA THR A 301 8.10 -5.04 -4.97
C THR A 301 6.88 -5.56 -4.22
N SER A 302 6.88 -6.83 -3.82
CA SER A 302 5.86 -7.48 -2.97
C SER A 302 6.51 -8.58 -2.14
N ILE A 303 6.00 -8.82 -0.93
CA ILE A 303 6.51 -9.82 0.01
C ILE A 303 5.35 -10.50 0.75
N ALA A 304 5.48 -11.79 1.00
CA ALA A 304 4.52 -12.56 1.78
C ALA A 304 5.20 -13.57 2.70
N ALA A 305 4.50 -13.93 3.76
CA ALA A 305 4.92 -14.93 4.73
C ALA A 305 3.81 -15.96 4.91
N GLY A 306 4.11 -17.23 4.68
CA GLY A 306 3.30 -18.34 5.17
C GLY A 306 3.71 -18.75 6.58
N PHE A 307 3.34 -19.97 7.00
CA PHE A 307 3.62 -20.41 8.37
C PHE A 307 5.13 -20.43 8.69
N THR A 308 5.93 -21.01 7.81
CA THR A 308 7.39 -21.19 7.97
C THR A 308 8.16 -20.93 6.67
N HIS A 309 7.54 -20.28 5.69
CA HIS A 309 8.13 -20.03 4.37
C HIS A 309 7.81 -18.61 3.91
N SER A 310 8.76 -17.99 3.23
CA SER A 310 8.72 -16.60 2.78
C SER A 310 8.72 -16.56 1.26
N LEU A 311 8.01 -15.59 0.70
CA LEU A 311 7.87 -15.36 -0.74
C LEU A 311 8.15 -13.89 -1.04
N ALA A 312 8.76 -13.60 -2.19
CA ALA A 312 8.94 -12.24 -2.67
C ALA A 312 8.77 -12.14 -4.19
N VAL A 313 8.26 -11.00 -4.66
CA VAL A 313 8.24 -10.64 -6.08
C VAL A 313 9.28 -9.54 -6.30
N THR A 314 10.07 -9.70 -7.36
CA THR A 314 11.08 -8.73 -7.78
C THR A 314 10.52 -7.71 -8.76
N SER A 315 11.20 -6.57 -8.94
CA SER A 315 10.85 -5.56 -9.94
C SER A 315 10.87 -6.06 -11.40
N THR A 316 11.50 -7.20 -11.66
CA THR A 316 11.50 -7.88 -12.97
C THR A 316 10.38 -8.92 -13.11
N GLY A 317 9.52 -9.10 -12.11
CA GLY A 317 8.43 -10.09 -12.09
C GLY A 317 8.86 -11.52 -11.78
N THR A 318 10.14 -11.74 -11.44
CA THR A 318 10.65 -13.02 -10.94
C THR A 318 10.15 -13.23 -9.51
N ALA A 319 9.69 -14.43 -9.18
CA ALA A 319 9.34 -14.82 -7.82
C ALA A 319 10.53 -15.53 -7.13
N LEU A 320 10.75 -15.18 -5.86
CA LEU A 320 11.72 -15.79 -4.95
C LEU A 320 10.98 -16.45 -3.78
N ALA A 321 11.54 -17.55 -3.26
CA ALA A 321 11.02 -18.23 -2.07
C ALA A 321 12.16 -18.71 -1.15
N TRP A 322 11.91 -18.81 0.15
CA TRP A 322 12.84 -19.41 1.12
C TRP A 322 12.12 -19.89 2.39
N GLY A 323 12.82 -20.63 3.25
CA GLY A 323 12.31 -21.24 4.47
C GLY A 323 11.91 -22.70 4.32
N GLY A 324 10.88 -23.11 5.06
CA GLY A 324 10.37 -24.48 5.12
C GLY A 324 9.73 -24.92 3.81
N ASN A 325 10.03 -26.14 3.36
CA ASN A 325 9.59 -26.67 2.05
C ASN A 325 9.01 -28.10 2.12
N SER A 326 8.64 -28.58 3.31
CA SER A 326 8.21 -29.98 3.55
C SER A 326 7.01 -30.46 2.72
N ARG A 327 6.29 -29.56 2.05
CA ARG A 327 5.14 -29.84 1.16
C ARG A 327 5.34 -29.31 -0.27
N GLY A 328 6.49 -28.73 -0.61
CA GLY A 328 6.74 -28.09 -1.90
C GLY A 328 6.41 -26.60 -1.98
N GLN A 329 6.14 -25.94 -0.85
CA GLN A 329 5.71 -24.53 -0.77
C GLN A 329 6.77 -23.51 -1.23
N LEU A 330 8.01 -23.91 -1.53
CA LEU A 330 8.96 -23.02 -2.21
C LEU A 330 8.80 -23.04 -3.74
N GLY A 331 8.11 -24.04 -4.31
CA GLY A 331 7.87 -24.11 -5.76
C GLY A 331 9.14 -24.36 -6.58
N ILE A 332 10.05 -25.20 -6.06
CA ILE A 332 11.41 -25.43 -6.59
C ILE A 332 11.66 -26.90 -7.02
N GLY A 333 10.61 -27.67 -7.28
CA GLY A 333 10.71 -29.08 -7.74
C GLY A 333 11.23 -30.06 -6.69
N THR A 334 11.41 -29.61 -5.44
CA THR A 334 11.90 -30.42 -4.31
C THR A 334 11.12 -30.10 -3.03
N THR A 335 11.34 -30.88 -1.98
CA THR A 335 10.83 -30.62 -0.62
C THR A 335 11.92 -30.17 0.37
N THR A 336 13.07 -29.72 -0.14
CA THR A 336 14.22 -29.30 0.68
C THR A 336 14.06 -27.85 1.11
N ASN A 337 14.22 -27.57 2.40
CA ASN A 337 14.21 -26.19 2.92
C ASN A 337 15.35 -25.36 2.30
N SER A 338 15.19 -24.04 2.24
CA SER A 338 16.25 -23.12 1.85
C SER A 338 16.43 -22.01 2.87
N ASP A 339 17.64 -21.78 3.35
CA ASP A 339 17.98 -20.66 4.24
C ASP A 339 18.41 -19.39 3.48
N THR A 340 18.44 -19.44 2.16
CA THR A 340 18.64 -18.29 1.26
C THR A 340 17.48 -18.19 0.24
N PRO A 341 17.18 -16.99 -0.29
CA PRO A 341 16.24 -16.81 -1.39
C PRO A 341 16.64 -17.63 -2.64
N VAL A 342 15.74 -18.50 -3.08
CA VAL A 342 15.85 -19.26 -4.33
C VAL A 342 14.77 -18.86 -5.33
N ILE A 343 15.06 -19.00 -6.62
CA ILE A 343 14.10 -18.69 -7.69
C ILE A 343 13.03 -19.78 -7.74
N VAL A 344 11.76 -19.36 -7.78
CA VAL A 344 10.62 -20.25 -7.97
C VAL A 344 10.60 -20.75 -9.42
N ASN A 345 10.32 -22.04 -9.64
CA ASN A 345 10.24 -22.69 -10.96
C ASN A 345 8.96 -22.28 -11.73
N LEU A 346 8.80 -20.99 -12.01
CA LEU A 346 7.67 -20.48 -12.78
C LEU A 346 7.65 -21.09 -14.20
N PRO A 347 6.47 -21.37 -14.77
CA PRO A 347 6.35 -21.75 -16.18
C PRO A 347 6.96 -20.68 -17.10
N PRO A 348 7.41 -21.04 -18.31
CA PRO A 348 7.93 -20.07 -19.28
C PRO A 348 6.97 -18.89 -19.50
N ASP A 349 7.54 -17.71 -19.77
CA ASP A 349 6.82 -16.46 -20.05
C ASP A 349 5.81 -16.02 -18.95
N THR A 350 5.99 -16.51 -17.72
CA THR A 350 5.19 -16.11 -16.55
C THR A 350 5.77 -14.87 -15.86
N THR A 351 4.93 -13.87 -15.63
CA THR A 351 5.22 -12.72 -14.75
C THR A 351 4.27 -12.75 -13.56
N ILE A 352 4.83 -12.86 -12.35
CA ILE A 352 4.06 -12.76 -11.10
C ILE A 352 3.98 -11.28 -10.69
N THR A 353 2.78 -10.83 -10.30
CA THR A 353 2.50 -9.45 -9.85
C THR A 353 2.41 -9.33 -8.34
N THR A 354 1.78 -10.29 -7.67
CA THR A 354 1.71 -10.40 -6.20
C THR A 354 1.78 -11.87 -5.80
N ASN A 355 2.18 -12.15 -4.56
CA ASN A 355 2.18 -13.49 -3.99
C ASN A 355 1.53 -13.51 -2.62
N ASP A 356 1.03 -14.67 -2.19
CA ASP A 356 0.56 -14.86 -0.83
C ASP A 356 0.88 -16.27 -0.30
N GLY A 357 1.02 -16.38 1.03
CA GLY A 357 1.46 -17.59 1.71
C GLY A 357 0.42 -18.11 2.69
N GLY A 358 -0.14 -19.30 2.40
CA GLY A 358 -0.89 -20.06 3.40
C GLY A 358 0.04 -20.77 4.36
N PHE A 359 -0.46 -21.74 5.13
CA PHE A 359 0.45 -22.39 6.10
C PHE A 359 1.55 -23.21 5.40
N PHE A 360 1.15 -24.02 4.44
CA PHE A 360 2.03 -24.93 3.71
C PHE A 360 1.79 -24.91 2.20
N HIS A 361 1.13 -23.87 1.69
CA HIS A 361 0.93 -23.61 0.27
C HIS A 361 1.16 -22.13 -0.04
N SER A 362 1.31 -21.83 -1.31
CA SER A 362 1.61 -20.50 -1.82
C SER A 362 0.76 -20.22 -3.06
N LEU A 363 0.44 -18.94 -3.26
CA LEU A 363 -0.30 -18.43 -4.40
C LEU A 363 0.52 -17.33 -5.09
N GLY A 364 0.39 -17.22 -6.41
CA GLY A 364 0.97 -16.13 -7.20
C GLY A 364 -0.04 -15.61 -8.22
N SER A 365 -0.34 -14.32 -8.20
CA SER A 365 -1.15 -13.66 -9.23
C SER A 365 -0.29 -13.36 -10.45
N MET A 366 -0.83 -13.54 -11.65
CA MET A 366 -0.14 -13.26 -12.90
C MET A 366 -0.63 -11.94 -13.51
N SER A 367 0.25 -11.24 -14.22
CA SER A 367 -0.09 -10.01 -14.97
C SER A 367 -1.20 -10.20 -16.02
N THR A 368 -1.48 -11.44 -16.42
CA THR A 368 -2.57 -11.82 -17.34
C THR A 368 -3.96 -11.82 -16.67
N GLY A 369 -4.02 -11.81 -15.34
CA GLY A 369 -5.21 -12.04 -14.53
C GLY A 369 -5.44 -13.51 -14.13
N ALA A 370 -4.49 -14.40 -14.38
CA ALA A 370 -4.53 -15.80 -13.92
C ALA A 370 -3.85 -15.97 -12.54
N ALA A 371 -3.92 -17.17 -11.97
CA ALA A 371 -3.24 -17.54 -10.73
C ALA A 371 -2.47 -18.86 -10.86
N LEU A 372 -1.30 -18.91 -10.21
CA LEU A 372 -0.55 -20.14 -9.93
C LEU A 372 -0.63 -20.47 -8.43
N ALA A 373 -0.55 -21.75 -8.11
CA ALA A 373 -0.49 -22.25 -6.73
C ALA A 373 0.54 -23.40 -6.62
N TRP A 374 1.17 -23.57 -5.46
CA TRP A 374 2.07 -24.69 -5.18
C TRP A 374 2.16 -25.01 -3.68
N GLY A 375 2.78 -26.13 -3.34
CA GLY A 375 2.88 -26.67 -1.98
C GLY A 375 1.76 -27.66 -1.65
N ASN A 376 1.22 -27.56 -0.43
CA ASN A 376 0.25 -28.51 0.10
C ASN A 376 -1.12 -28.40 -0.57
N ASN A 377 -1.75 -29.55 -0.82
CA ASN A 377 -3.06 -29.61 -1.47
C ASN A 377 -4.01 -30.64 -0.85
N PHE A 378 -3.75 -31.15 0.36
CA PHE A 378 -4.58 -32.24 0.93
C PHE A 378 -6.07 -31.86 1.07
N SER A 379 -6.35 -30.57 1.29
CA SER A 379 -7.72 -30.04 1.37
C SER A 379 -8.22 -29.48 0.03
N GLY A 380 -7.42 -29.53 -1.03
CA GLY A 380 -7.73 -28.92 -2.33
C GLY A 380 -7.34 -27.44 -2.44
N GLN A 381 -6.52 -26.91 -1.52
CA GLN A 381 -6.22 -25.47 -1.41
C GLN A 381 -5.37 -24.88 -2.55
N LEU A 382 -4.83 -25.71 -3.45
CA LEU A 382 -4.24 -25.24 -4.71
C LEU A 382 -5.29 -24.96 -5.80
N GLY A 383 -6.52 -25.47 -5.66
CA GLY A 383 -7.61 -25.19 -6.59
C GLY A 383 -7.44 -25.84 -7.97
N THR A 384 -6.71 -26.95 -8.05
CA THR A 384 -6.26 -27.63 -9.28
C THR A 384 -7.19 -28.76 -9.75
N GLY A 385 -8.40 -28.87 -9.18
CA GLY A 385 -9.34 -29.97 -9.42
C GLY A 385 -8.94 -31.31 -8.78
N ASN A 386 -7.91 -31.32 -7.94
CA ASN A 386 -7.40 -32.51 -7.25
C ASN A 386 -6.77 -32.14 -5.89
N ASN A 387 -6.37 -33.15 -5.11
CA ASN A 387 -5.83 -33.00 -3.75
C ASN A 387 -4.33 -33.40 -3.64
N THR A 388 -3.59 -33.36 -4.76
CA THR A 388 -2.17 -33.74 -4.82
C THR A 388 -1.28 -32.51 -4.64
N ASN A 389 -0.30 -32.58 -3.74
CA ASN A 389 0.68 -31.49 -3.54
C ASN A 389 1.43 -31.21 -4.86
N SER A 390 1.80 -29.95 -5.11
CA SER A 390 2.64 -29.57 -6.25
C SER A 390 3.97 -29.03 -5.77
N LEU A 391 5.08 -29.60 -6.26
CA LEU A 391 6.44 -29.13 -5.92
C LEU A 391 6.88 -27.94 -6.79
N ASP A 392 6.16 -27.69 -7.88
CA ASP A 392 6.34 -26.58 -8.81
C ASP A 392 5.00 -25.81 -8.95
N PRO A 393 5.02 -24.52 -9.31
CA PRO A 393 3.83 -23.74 -9.63
C PRO A 393 2.93 -24.40 -10.69
N ILE A 394 1.66 -24.61 -10.34
CA ILE A 394 0.63 -25.13 -11.24
C ILE A 394 -0.54 -24.14 -11.32
N ALA A 395 -1.20 -24.05 -12.48
CA ALA A 395 -2.33 -23.15 -12.68
C ALA A 395 -3.53 -23.52 -11.79
N VAL A 396 -4.11 -22.52 -11.14
CA VAL A 396 -5.41 -22.65 -10.46
C VAL A 396 -6.48 -22.87 -11.54
N ALA A 397 -7.38 -23.82 -11.33
CA ALA A 397 -8.47 -24.15 -12.26
C ALA A 397 -9.63 -23.13 -12.16
N LEU A 398 -9.33 -21.85 -12.41
CA LEU A 398 -10.32 -20.79 -12.49
C LEU A 398 -11.37 -21.10 -13.58
N PRO A 399 -12.63 -20.66 -13.42
CA PRO A 399 -13.63 -20.79 -14.47
C PRO A 399 -13.18 -20.12 -15.78
N SER A 400 -13.64 -20.65 -16.92
CA SER A 400 -13.20 -20.17 -18.24
C SER A 400 -13.51 -18.68 -18.44
N GLY A 401 -12.49 -17.90 -18.80
CA GLY A 401 -12.60 -16.44 -19.01
C GLY A 401 -12.49 -15.60 -17.74
N THR A 402 -12.50 -16.22 -16.54
CA THR A 402 -12.26 -15.51 -15.28
C THR A 402 -10.86 -14.90 -15.25
N LYS A 403 -10.79 -13.62 -14.89
CA LYS A 403 -9.57 -12.95 -14.45
C LYS A 403 -9.73 -12.58 -12.98
N ILE A 404 -8.61 -12.48 -12.26
CA ILE A 404 -8.58 -12.08 -10.85
C ILE A 404 -7.76 -10.79 -10.67
N THR A 405 -8.10 -10.02 -9.63
CA THR A 405 -7.37 -8.81 -9.20
C THR A 405 -6.57 -9.02 -7.92
N THR A 406 -7.02 -9.92 -7.05
CA THR A 406 -6.41 -10.19 -5.74
C THR A 406 -6.46 -11.68 -5.43
N ILE A 407 -5.44 -12.16 -4.73
CA ILE A 407 -5.37 -13.49 -4.10
C ILE A 407 -5.22 -13.28 -2.59
N ALA A 408 -5.78 -14.19 -1.79
CA ALA A 408 -5.44 -14.32 -0.38
C ALA A 408 -5.39 -15.80 0.00
N ALA A 409 -4.44 -16.19 0.85
CA ALA A 409 -4.33 -17.53 1.40
C ALA A 409 -4.77 -17.56 2.86
N GLY A 410 -5.45 -18.62 3.25
CA GLY A 410 -5.69 -18.97 4.65
C GLY A 410 -4.82 -20.14 5.10
N GLY A 411 -5.14 -20.74 6.25
CA GLY A 411 -4.38 -21.87 6.79
C GLY A 411 -4.44 -23.11 5.90
N GLY A 412 -5.66 -23.47 5.50
CA GLY A 412 -5.95 -24.62 4.64
C GLY A 412 -6.86 -24.31 3.45
N HIS A 413 -7.09 -23.03 3.15
CA HIS A 413 -7.95 -22.55 2.05
C HIS A 413 -7.32 -21.35 1.34
N SER A 414 -7.98 -20.92 0.27
CA SER A 414 -7.53 -19.86 -0.64
C SER A 414 -8.75 -19.08 -1.14
N LEU A 415 -8.56 -17.79 -1.39
CA LEU A 415 -9.54 -16.85 -1.91
C LEU A 415 -8.97 -16.11 -3.11
N ALA A 416 -9.82 -15.72 -4.05
CA ALA A 416 -9.48 -14.74 -5.08
C ALA A 416 -10.63 -13.79 -5.37
N LEU A 417 -10.30 -12.51 -5.55
CA LEU A 417 -11.23 -11.50 -6.02
C LEU A 417 -11.25 -11.53 -7.54
N VAL A 418 -12.43 -11.78 -8.13
CA VAL A 418 -12.60 -11.80 -9.58
C VAL A 418 -12.61 -10.37 -10.11
N ALA A 419 -11.90 -10.12 -11.21
CA ALA A 419 -11.96 -8.83 -11.90
C ALA A 419 -13.38 -8.62 -12.44
N PRO A 420 -14.02 -7.45 -12.21
CA PRO A 420 -15.35 -7.20 -12.76
C PRO A 420 -15.32 -7.31 -14.29
N PRO A 421 -16.40 -7.82 -14.91
CA PRO A 421 -16.41 -8.13 -16.35
C PRO A 421 -16.27 -6.90 -17.25
N THR A 422 -16.60 -5.71 -16.73
CA THR A 422 -16.36 -4.41 -17.37
C THR A 422 -15.53 -3.52 -16.45
N SER A 423 -14.59 -2.77 -17.02
CA SER A 423 -13.85 -1.72 -16.34
C SER A 423 -13.89 -0.43 -17.15
N THR A 424 -14.17 0.70 -16.48
CA THR A 424 -14.09 2.05 -17.05
C THR A 424 -12.91 2.78 -16.41
N THR A 425 -12.02 3.35 -17.21
CA THR A 425 -10.98 4.29 -16.73
C THR A 425 -11.33 5.72 -17.13
N LEU A 426 -10.94 6.71 -16.34
CA LEU A 426 -11.06 8.14 -16.67
C LEU A 426 -9.68 8.80 -16.62
N GLN A 427 -9.26 9.39 -17.74
CA GLN A 427 -8.11 10.28 -17.81
C GLN A 427 -8.58 11.73 -17.93
N VAL A 428 -7.98 12.61 -17.15
CA VAL A 428 -8.20 14.06 -17.20
C VAL A 428 -6.94 14.73 -17.76
N THR A 429 -7.10 15.67 -18.69
CA THR A 429 -5.97 16.36 -19.33
C THR A 429 -6.31 17.83 -19.59
N PRO A 430 -5.53 18.80 -19.06
CA PRO A 430 -4.38 18.61 -18.16
C PRO A 430 -4.81 18.09 -16.77
N PRO A 431 -3.92 17.42 -16.01
CA PRO A 431 -4.25 16.92 -14.67
C PRO A 431 -4.42 18.04 -13.62
N ASN A 432 -3.79 19.20 -13.83
CA ASN A 432 -3.90 20.39 -12.99
C ASN A 432 -4.35 21.59 -13.84
N PRO A 433 -5.64 21.69 -14.20
CA PRO A 433 -6.16 22.80 -15.01
C PRO A 433 -6.28 24.11 -14.22
N THR A 434 -6.08 25.23 -14.90
CA THR A 434 -6.33 26.58 -14.35
C THR A 434 -7.76 27.04 -14.65
N VAL A 435 -8.23 28.08 -13.96
CA VAL A 435 -9.56 28.68 -14.20
C VAL A 435 -9.73 29.07 -15.67
N GLY A 436 -10.85 28.66 -16.27
CA GLY A 436 -11.16 28.94 -17.68
C GLY A 436 -10.35 28.14 -18.70
N GLN A 437 -9.52 27.18 -18.27
CA GLN A 437 -8.83 26.26 -19.16
C GLN A 437 -9.76 25.10 -19.56
N ASP A 438 -9.69 24.69 -20.83
CA ASP A 438 -10.34 23.48 -21.32
C ASP A 438 -9.76 22.22 -20.65
N VAL A 439 -10.65 21.39 -20.14
CA VAL A 439 -10.36 20.09 -19.53
C VAL A 439 -10.90 19.00 -20.45
N THR A 440 -10.00 18.18 -20.98
CA THR A 440 -10.35 16.99 -21.76
C THR A 440 -10.52 15.81 -20.81
N LEU A 441 -11.74 15.25 -20.79
CA LEU A 441 -12.09 14.01 -20.12
C LEU A 441 -12.10 12.90 -21.16
N THR A 442 -11.23 11.89 -21.02
CA THR A 442 -11.23 10.70 -21.88
C THR A 442 -11.52 9.48 -21.03
N ALA A 443 -12.62 8.81 -21.34
CA ALA A 443 -12.96 7.52 -20.76
C ALA A 443 -12.60 6.40 -21.73
N ALA A 444 -12.08 5.29 -21.20
CA ALA A 444 -11.89 4.05 -21.94
C ALA A 444 -12.61 2.92 -21.20
N VAL A 445 -13.29 2.06 -21.95
CA VAL A 445 -13.99 0.89 -21.41
C VAL A 445 -13.31 -0.37 -21.93
N THR A 446 -13.10 -1.31 -21.04
CA THR A 446 -12.72 -2.69 -21.39
C THR A 446 -13.77 -3.63 -20.87
N CYS A 447 -14.03 -4.70 -21.60
CA CYS A 447 -15.00 -5.73 -21.25
C CYS A 447 -14.43 -7.09 -21.67
N ASN A 448 -14.59 -8.12 -20.83
CA ASN A 448 -14.08 -9.47 -21.12
C ASN A 448 -15.12 -10.42 -21.71
N VAL A 449 -16.40 -10.04 -21.73
CA VAL A 449 -17.49 -10.85 -22.30
C VAL A 449 -17.88 -10.45 -23.73
N ASP A 450 -17.65 -9.20 -24.13
CA ASP A 450 -17.99 -8.65 -25.46
C ASP A 450 -17.15 -7.41 -25.77
N THR A 451 -17.23 -6.90 -27.01
CA THR A 451 -16.71 -5.55 -27.34
C THR A 451 -17.62 -4.48 -26.72
N PRO A 452 -17.13 -3.53 -25.91
CA PRO A 452 -17.97 -2.50 -25.30
C PRO A 452 -18.78 -1.67 -26.31
N THR A 453 -20.08 -1.52 -26.05
CA THR A 453 -20.97 -0.63 -26.82
C THR A 453 -21.94 0.08 -25.88
N GLY A 454 -22.13 1.38 -26.05
CA GLY A 454 -23.06 2.15 -25.25
C GLY A 454 -22.61 3.60 -25.09
N THR A 455 -22.83 4.18 -23.92
CA THR A 455 -22.52 5.60 -23.62
C THR A 455 -21.72 5.75 -22.33
N ILE A 456 -20.91 6.80 -22.28
CA ILE A 456 -20.27 7.32 -21.06
C ILE A 456 -20.99 8.59 -20.65
N THR A 457 -21.44 8.67 -19.39
CA THR A 457 -21.84 9.94 -18.77
C THR A 457 -20.71 10.44 -17.89
N PHE A 458 -20.07 11.53 -18.30
CA PHE A 458 -19.09 12.24 -17.47
C PHE A 458 -19.82 13.04 -16.39
N ARG A 459 -19.35 12.98 -15.15
CA ARG A 459 -19.88 13.75 -14.02
C ARG A 459 -18.82 14.55 -13.29
N SER A 460 -19.27 15.59 -12.61
CA SER A 460 -18.53 16.37 -11.62
C SER A 460 -19.38 16.47 -10.36
N ASN A 461 -18.89 16.00 -9.21
CA ASN A 461 -19.60 16.08 -7.92
C ASN A 461 -21.05 15.56 -8.03
N SER A 462 -21.24 14.39 -8.68
CA SER A 462 -22.52 13.74 -9.07
C SER A 462 -23.35 14.42 -10.18
N THR A 463 -23.11 15.70 -10.51
CA THR A 463 -23.78 16.39 -11.62
C THR A 463 -23.26 15.91 -12.97
N ALA A 464 -24.14 15.55 -13.90
CA ALA A 464 -23.75 15.17 -15.26
C ALA A 464 -23.25 16.39 -16.07
N LEU A 465 -22.10 16.22 -16.71
CA LEU A 465 -21.47 17.20 -17.61
C LEU A 465 -21.91 16.95 -19.05
N ALA A 466 -21.77 15.70 -19.51
CA ALA A 466 -22.20 15.25 -20.84
C ALA A 466 -22.35 13.72 -20.88
N THR A 467 -23.22 13.24 -21.77
CA THR A 467 -23.30 11.83 -22.16
C THR A 467 -22.83 11.67 -23.60
N VAL A 468 -21.82 10.82 -23.82
CA VAL A 468 -21.12 10.65 -25.10
C VAL A 468 -21.11 9.16 -25.48
N PRO A 469 -21.46 8.77 -26.72
CA PRO A 469 -21.38 7.38 -27.16
C PRO A 469 -19.93 6.89 -27.22
N LEU A 470 -19.72 5.59 -26.98
CA LEU A 470 -18.43 4.95 -27.23
C LEU A 470 -18.11 4.92 -28.72
N THR A 471 -16.84 5.19 -29.05
CA THR A 471 -16.27 4.97 -30.39
C THR A 471 -15.96 3.49 -30.61
N ALA A 472 -15.60 3.13 -31.84
CA ALA A 472 -15.14 1.77 -32.18
C ALA A 472 -13.86 1.33 -31.43
N SER A 473 -13.10 2.27 -30.85
CA SER A 473 -11.97 2.00 -29.95
C SER A 473 -12.37 1.82 -28.48
N SER A 474 -13.67 1.67 -28.18
CA SER A 474 -14.22 1.59 -26.81
C SER A 474 -13.85 2.78 -25.92
N THR A 475 -13.72 3.96 -26.51
CA THR A 475 -13.39 5.21 -25.82
C THR A 475 -14.48 6.26 -26.03
N ALA A 476 -14.64 7.17 -25.07
CA ALA A 476 -15.42 8.39 -25.25
C ALA A 476 -14.60 9.59 -24.75
N THR A 477 -14.74 10.74 -25.41
CA THR A 477 -14.01 11.96 -25.03
C THR A 477 -14.97 13.14 -24.98
N HIS A 478 -14.84 13.98 -23.96
CA HIS A 478 -15.57 15.22 -23.79
C HIS A 478 -14.60 16.34 -23.38
N VAL A 479 -14.78 17.55 -23.92
CA VAL A 479 -14.03 18.74 -23.54
C VAL A 479 -14.98 19.72 -22.85
N THR A 480 -14.58 20.23 -21.70
CA THR A 480 -15.41 21.11 -20.86
C THR A 480 -14.55 22.08 -20.06
N THR A 481 -15.13 23.18 -19.57
CA THR A 481 -14.49 24.08 -18.60
C THR A 481 -15.12 23.87 -17.24
N LEU A 482 -14.29 23.70 -16.22
CA LEU A 482 -14.74 23.54 -14.83
C LEU A 482 -14.58 24.88 -14.08
N PRO A 483 -15.52 25.25 -13.18
CA PRO A 483 -15.39 26.44 -12.34
C PRO A 483 -14.27 26.28 -11.29
N GLY A 484 -13.98 27.36 -10.56
CA GLY A 484 -13.07 27.29 -9.41
C GLY A 484 -13.66 26.43 -8.28
N GLY A 485 -12.83 25.58 -7.67
CA GLY A 485 -13.21 24.66 -6.61
C GLY A 485 -12.66 23.24 -6.79
N THR A 486 -13.09 22.32 -5.93
CA THR A 486 -12.73 20.90 -5.99
C THR A 486 -13.80 20.11 -6.74
N HIS A 487 -13.38 19.39 -7.77
CA HIS A 487 -14.21 18.57 -8.65
C HIS A 487 -13.82 17.10 -8.52
N THR A 488 -14.76 16.28 -8.06
CA THR A 488 -14.66 14.81 -8.09
C THR A 488 -15.28 14.34 -9.40
N LEU A 489 -14.45 13.94 -10.35
CA LEU A 489 -14.85 13.56 -11.71
C LEU A 489 -15.04 12.05 -11.84
N THR A 490 -16.13 11.61 -12.46
CA THR A 490 -16.37 10.19 -12.80
C THR A 490 -16.81 10.02 -14.25
N ALA A 491 -16.62 8.82 -14.79
CA ALA A 491 -17.16 8.38 -16.07
C ALA A 491 -18.05 7.14 -15.84
N ASP A 492 -19.35 7.29 -16.06
CA ASP A 492 -20.35 6.24 -15.88
C ASP A 492 -20.66 5.58 -17.22
N TYR A 493 -20.25 4.32 -17.41
CA TYR A 493 -20.59 3.51 -18.57
C TYR A 493 -21.96 2.87 -18.42
N ILE A 494 -22.83 3.14 -19.40
CA ILE A 494 -24.11 2.46 -19.61
C ILE A 494 -24.00 1.66 -20.90
N SER A 495 -24.15 0.34 -20.77
CA SER A 495 -24.03 -0.61 -21.85
C SER A 495 -25.30 -0.73 -22.70
N THR A 496 -25.11 -1.11 -23.96
CA THR A 496 -26.17 -1.53 -24.89
C THR A 496 -26.03 -3.00 -25.34
N ASN A 497 -25.12 -3.76 -24.73
CA ASN A 497 -24.90 -5.19 -25.03
C ASN A 497 -24.64 -6.01 -23.75
N THR A 498 -23.99 -7.18 -23.86
CA THR A 498 -23.80 -8.12 -22.73
C THR A 498 -22.81 -7.63 -21.66
N CYS A 499 -21.95 -6.63 -21.98
CA CYS A 499 -21.07 -6.02 -21.01
C CYS A 499 -21.88 -5.34 -19.89
N PRO A 500 -21.64 -5.63 -18.61
CA PRO A 500 -22.29 -4.89 -17.52
C PRO A 500 -21.89 -3.41 -17.48
N ASN A 501 -22.74 -2.59 -16.87
CA ASN A 501 -22.45 -1.18 -16.59
C ASN A 501 -21.28 -1.06 -15.60
N SER A 502 -20.51 0.03 -15.68
CA SER A 502 -19.36 0.27 -14.80
C SER A 502 -19.10 1.76 -14.59
N GLN A 503 -18.47 2.15 -13.49
CA GLN A 503 -18.05 3.52 -13.22
C GLN A 503 -16.53 3.58 -13.05
N SER A 504 -15.90 4.67 -13.50
CA SER A 504 -14.47 4.89 -13.25
C SER A 504 -14.20 5.19 -11.77
N THR A 505 -13.00 4.85 -11.30
CA THR A 505 -12.47 5.44 -10.07
C THR A 505 -12.57 6.97 -10.13
N PRO A 506 -13.01 7.66 -9.06
CA PRO A 506 -13.11 9.12 -9.08
C PRO A 506 -11.75 9.80 -9.22
N VAL A 507 -11.69 10.84 -10.04
CA VAL A 507 -10.48 11.69 -10.20
C VAL A 507 -10.75 13.05 -9.58
N SER A 508 -10.05 13.37 -8.50
CA SER A 508 -10.14 14.67 -7.85
C SER A 508 -9.27 15.71 -8.54
N VAL A 509 -9.88 16.83 -8.94
CA VAL A 509 -9.21 17.97 -9.59
C VAL A 509 -9.56 19.23 -8.81
N THR A 510 -8.55 19.98 -8.37
CA THR A 510 -8.74 21.27 -7.68
C THR A 510 -8.34 22.40 -8.59
N ILE A 511 -9.30 23.24 -8.95
CA ILE A 511 -9.06 24.48 -9.70
C ILE A 511 -9.02 25.61 -8.68
N ASN A 512 -7.81 26.08 -8.37
CA ASN A 512 -7.63 27.26 -7.53
C ASN A 512 -8.29 28.46 -8.21
N PRO A 513 -9.06 29.30 -7.50
CA PRO A 513 -9.53 30.57 -8.05
C PRO A 513 -8.33 31.42 -8.52
N PRO A 514 -8.55 32.44 -9.38
CA PRO A 514 -7.49 33.39 -9.68
C PRO A 514 -6.97 33.97 -8.35
N PRO A 515 -5.66 34.21 -8.19
CA PRO A 515 -5.19 34.96 -7.03
C PRO A 515 -5.94 36.29 -7.01
N ASP A 516 -6.49 36.66 -5.85
CA ASP A 516 -7.16 37.95 -5.68
C ASP A 516 -6.21 39.04 -6.18
N GLU A 517 -6.60 39.75 -7.23
CA GLU A 517 -5.90 40.96 -7.65
C GLU A 517 -5.99 41.91 -6.45
N PRO A 518 -4.87 42.42 -5.92
CA PRO A 518 -4.90 43.20 -4.69
C PRO A 518 -5.78 44.42 -4.92
N ASP A 519 -6.93 44.47 -4.23
CA ASP A 519 -7.96 45.49 -4.37
C ASP A 519 -7.32 46.88 -4.43
N LEU A 520 -7.23 47.45 -5.63
CA LEU A 520 -6.94 48.87 -5.80
C LEU A 520 -8.15 49.59 -5.21
N PRO A 521 -8.02 50.34 -4.09
CA PRO A 521 -9.16 50.76 -3.31
C PRO A 521 -9.91 51.90 -4.00
N ILE A 522 -10.83 51.54 -4.90
CA ILE A 522 -11.83 52.44 -5.46
C ILE A 522 -12.99 52.49 -4.45
N THR A 523 -13.35 53.70 -4.02
CA THR A 523 -14.36 54.03 -3.00
C THR A 523 -13.91 54.01 -1.52
N GLY A 524 -12.96 54.89 -1.17
CA GLY A 524 -12.84 55.44 0.19
C GLY A 524 -13.26 56.93 0.23
N PRO A 525 -14.10 57.39 1.16
CA PRO A 525 -14.59 58.78 1.21
C PRO A 525 -13.51 59.73 1.76
N ASN A 526 -12.49 60.04 0.94
CA ASN A 526 -11.45 61.03 1.25
C ASN A 526 -10.93 61.78 -0.01
N MET A 527 -11.80 62.00 -1.01
CA MET A 527 -11.56 62.94 -2.12
C MET A 527 -11.58 64.42 -1.68
N THR A 528 -10.82 64.76 -0.63
CA THR A 528 -10.53 66.16 -0.28
C THR A 528 -9.17 66.39 0.40
N ALA A 529 -8.33 65.35 0.57
CA ALA A 529 -7.00 65.49 1.19
C ALA A 529 -5.82 65.01 0.31
N GLY A 530 -6.05 64.16 -0.70
CA GLY A 530 -4.98 63.64 -1.57
C GLY A 530 -4.59 64.54 -2.76
N ILE A 531 -5.51 65.39 -3.23
CA ILE A 531 -5.28 66.25 -4.42
C ILE A 531 -4.56 67.56 -4.05
N GLY A 532 -4.52 67.92 -2.76
CA GLY A 532 -3.79 69.08 -2.24
C GLY A 532 -2.26 68.95 -2.26
N ALA A 533 -1.70 67.73 -2.27
CA ALA A 533 -0.26 67.50 -2.29
C ALA A 533 0.32 67.47 -3.71
N ALA A 534 -0.38 66.87 -4.68
CA ALA A 534 0.07 66.82 -6.08
C ALA A 534 -0.02 68.19 -6.78
N ALA A 535 -1.03 69.01 -6.44
CA ALA A 535 -1.13 70.39 -6.94
C ALA A 535 -0.03 71.30 -6.36
N LEU A 536 0.46 71.04 -5.14
CA LEU A 536 1.56 71.81 -4.53
C LEU A 536 2.94 71.38 -5.04
N SER A 537 3.15 70.10 -5.38
CA SER A 537 4.43 69.60 -5.92
C SER A 537 4.68 70.01 -7.38
N ILE A 538 3.64 70.26 -8.18
CA ILE A 538 3.80 70.78 -9.54
C ILE A 538 3.97 72.32 -9.54
N LEU A 539 3.32 73.05 -8.63
CA LEU A 539 3.57 74.49 -8.47
C LEU A 539 4.97 74.80 -7.90
N ALA A 540 5.48 73.96 -6.98
CA ALA A 540 6.85 74.07 -6.48
C ALA A 540 7.91 73.75 -7.56
N GLY A 541 7.63 72.79 -8.45
CA GLY A 541 8.51 72.45 -9.58
C GLY A 541 8.67 73.58 -10.60
N VAL A 542 7.59 74.29 -10.94
CA VAL A 542 7.66 75.44 -11.87
C VAL A 542 8.35 76.65 -11.24
N ILE A 543 8.22 76.86 -9.93
CA ILE A 543 8.90 77.96 -9.21
C ILE A 543 10.41 77.69 -9.06
N LEU A 544 10.86 76.45 -8.83
CA LEU A 544 12.29 76.13 -8.80
C LEU A 544 12.98 76.29 -10.17
N ILE A 545 12.27 76.02 -11.27
CA ILE A 545 12.80 76.22 -12.63
C ILE A 545 12.90 77.72 -12.98
N TYR A 546 12.01 78.56 -12.42
CA TYR A 546 12.12 80.03 -12.57
C TYR A 546 13.21 80.65 -11.67
N ALA A 547 13.50 80.05 -10.51
CA ALA A 547 14.58 80.48 -9.61
C ALA A 547 15.98 80.08 -10.13
N ALA A 548 16.12 78.96 -10.84
CA ALA A 548 17.39 78.50 -11.40
C ALA A 548 17.86 79.26 -12.67
N ARG A 549 17.09 80.23 -13.18
CA ARG A 549 17.46 81.09 -14.32
C ARG A 549 17.92 82.51 -13.95
N ARG A 550 18.18 82.78 -12.66
CA ARG A 550 18.79 84.04 -12.19
C ARG A 550 19.96 83.79 -11.23
N HIS A 551 21.03 83.16 -11.71
CA HIS A 551 22.43 83.44 -11.32
C HIS A 551 23.41 82.64 -12.19
N GLN A 552 23.61 83.10 -13.43
CA GLN A 552 24.89 82.94 -14.12
C GLN A 552 25.49 84.33 -14.29
N PRO A 553 26.76 84.58 -13.91
CA PRO A 553 27.41 85.85 -14.20
C PRO A 553 27.68 85.95 -15.72
N PRO A 554 27.62 87.15 -16.32
CA PRO A 554 28.08 87.33 -17.68
C PRO A 554 29.59 87.09 -17.76
N HIS A 555 30.02 86.46 -18.85
CA HIS A 555 31.40 86.58 -19.33
C HIS A 555 31.75 88.07 -19.52
N GLN A 556 32.94 88.47 -19.09
CA GLN A 556 33.75 89.35 -19.93
C GLN A 556 34.62 88.47 -20.83
N PRO A 557 34.59 88.66 -22.15
CA PRO A 557 35.75 88.45 -23.01
C PRO A 557 36.61 89.73 -23.06
N GLU A 558 37.92 89.54 -23.23
CA GLU A 558 39.02 90.53 -23.17
C GLU A 558 39.38 91.05 -21.77
#